data_AF-A0A6B3EVY2-F1
#
_entry.id   AF-A0A6B3EVY2-F1
#
_cell.length_a   1.000
_cell.length_b   1.000
_cell.length_c   1.000
_cell.angle_alpha   90.00
_cell.angle_beta   90.00
_cell.angle_gamma   90.00
#
_symmetry.space_group_name_H-M   'P 1'
#
loop_
_entity.id
_entity.type
_entity.pdbx_description
1 polymer ?
#
loop_
_entity_poly.entity_id
_entity_poly.type
_entity_poly.pdbx_seq_one_letter_code
_entity_poly.pdbx_strand_id
1 'polypeptide(L)'
;ESGSGKSVTSLGIMGLHTTGQYGKRKPRISGEIWLDGEELLTADPDRVRALRGRDMAMIFQDPLSSLHPYYTVGKQIIEAYRIHHDVDKKTARKRAVEMLD
;
A
#
# COMPACT_ATOMS: atom_id res chain seq x y z
N GLU A 1 10.73 -3.70 -22.52
CA GLU A 1 11.89 -4.03 -21.66
C GLU A 1 11.43 -4.53 -20.30
N SER A 2 11.56 -5.83 -20.08
CA SER A 2 11.43 -6.43 -18.75
C SER A 2 12.79 -6.34 -18.05
N GLY A 3 12.83 -5.93 -16.77
CA GLY A 3 14.05 -5.93 -15.97
C GLY A 3 14.74 -4.58 -15.71
N SER A 4 14.19 -3.45 -16.16
CA SER A 4 14.80 -2.11 -15.94
C SER A 4 14.73 -1.59 -14.49
N GLY A 5 14.31 -2.40 -13.52
CA GLY A 5 14.26 -2.03 -12.10
C GLY A 5 13.02 -1.25 -11.62
N LYS A 6 12.09 -0.84 -12.50
CA LYS A 6 10.90 -0.03 -12.13
C LYS A 6 10.14 -0.57 -10.91
N SER A 7 9.71 -1.83 -10.96
CA SER A 7 8.96 -2.45 -9.86
C SER A 7 9.79 -2.54 -8.58
N VAL A 8 11.10 -2.81 -8.70
CA VAL A 8 12.03 -2.86 -7.57
C VAL A 8 12.12 -1.48 -6.91
N THR A 9 12.24 -0.41 -7.69
CA THR A 9 12.29 0.97 -7.21
C THR A 9 10.98 1.37 -6.54
N SER A 10 9.83 1.14 -7.18
CA SER A 10 8.52 1.51 -6.62
C SER A 10 8.20 0.77 -5.33
N LEU A 11 8.53 -0.53 -5.24
CA LEU A 11 8.39 -1.30 -3.99
C LEU A 11 9.33 -0.79 -2.88
N GLY A 12 10.51 -0.28 -3.26
CA GLY A 12 11.46 0.32 -2.32
C GLY A 12 10.91 1.61 -1.71
N ILE A 13 10.36 2.49 -2.55
CA ILE A 13 9.71 3.73 -2.13
C ILE A 13 8.52 3.43 -1.21
N MET A 14 7.68 2.45 -1.55
CA MET A 14 6.48 2.10 -0.76
C MET A 14 6.79 1.32 0.53
N GLY A 15 8.05 0.95 0.78
CA GLY A 15 8.44 0.10 1.91
C GLY A 15 7.79 -1.29 1.88
N LEU A 16 7.54 -1.83 0.68
CA LEU A 16 6.85 -3.12 0.46
C LEU A 16 7.79 -4.26 0.04
N HIS A 17 9.09 -3.98 0.03
CA HIS A 17 10.15 -4.95 -0.22
C HIS A 17 10.29 -5.90 0.98
N THR A 18 9.55 -7.01 0.94
CA THR A 18 9.48 -7.98 2.04
C THR A 18 10.37 -9.19 1.81
N THR A 19 10.85 -9.77 2.91
CA THR A 19 11.51 -11.09 2.90
C THR A 19 10.58 -12.12 2.26
N GLY A 20 11.06 -12.86 1.27
CA GLY A 20 10.28 -13.90 0.58
C GLY A 20 9.93 -13.58 -0.88
N GLN A 21 9.78 -12.31 -1.29
CA GLN A 21 9.48 -11.97 -2.69
C GLN A 21 10.65 -12.27 -3.64
N TYR A 22 11.89 -12.08 -3.18
CA TYR A 22 13.10 -12.26 -4.01
C TYR A 22 14.20 -13.09 -3.32
N GLY A 23 13.88 -13.72 -2.18
CA GLY A 23 14.81 -14.57 -1.44
C GLY A 23 14.62 -14.55 0.08
N LYS A 24 15.51 -15.25 0.78
CA LYS A 24 15.46 -15.42 2.25
C LYS A 24 16.02 -14.24 3.05
N ARG A 25 16.60 -13.24 2.39
CA ARG A 25 17.23 -12.08 3.04
C ARG A 25 16.35 -10.86 2.90
N LYS A 26 16.31 -10.03 3.94
CA LYS A 26 15.73 -8.70 3.84
C LYS A 26 16.53 -7.89 2.81
N PRO A 27 15.87 -7.15 1.92
CA PRO A 27 16.55 -6.26 1.00
C PRO A 27 17.28 -5.15 1.78
N ARG A 28 18.46 -4.77 1.29
CA ARG A 28 19.21 -3.64 1.83
C ARG A 28 18.82 -2.40 1.03
N ILE A 29 18.20 -1.43 1.69
CA ILE A 29 17.83 -0.14 1.11
C ILE A 29 18.72 0.93 1.77
N SER A 30 19.28 1.83 0.98
CA SER A 30 20.16 2.91 1.43
C SER A 30 19.94 4.15 0.56
N GLY A 31 20.29 5.33 1.10
CA GLY A 31 20.01 6.61 0.46
C GLY A 31 18.93 7.33 1.26
N GLU A 32 18.14 8.15 0.57
CA GLU A 32 17.06 8.94 1.16
C GLU A 32 15.84 8.90 0.25
N ILE A 33 14.66 8.87 0.85
CA ILE A 33 13.38 8.96 0.13
C ILE A 33 12.53 10.00 0.84
N TRP A 34 12.31 11.14 0.20
CA TRP A 34 11.57 12.26 0.77
C TRP A 34 10.14 12.32 0.20
N LEU A 35 9.15 12.40 1.08
CA LEU A 35 7.75 12.66 0.73
C LEU A 35 7.26 13.83 1.59
N ASP A 36 6.88 14.94 0.96
CA ASP A 36 6.36 16.13 1.63
C ASP A 36 7.21 16.61 2.83
N GLY A 37 8.54 16.51 2.70
CA GLY A 37 9.49 16.91 3.74
C GLY A 37 9.75 15.86 4.82
N GLU A 38 9.17 14.67 4.72
CA GLU A 38 9.41 13.53 5.61
C GLU A 38 10.31 12.48 4.93
N GLU A 39 11.40 12.10 5.58
CA GLU A 39 12.31 11.04 5.10
C GLU A 39 11.77 9.67 5.49
N LEU A 40 11.49 8.81 4.50
CA LEU A 40 10.73 7.57 4.68
C LEU A 40 11.57 6.39 5.16
N LEU A 41 12.87 6.33 4.87
CA LEU A 41 13.71 5.17 5.22
C LEU A 41 14.02 5.11 6.71
N THR A 42 14.07 6.26 7.36
CA THR A 42 14.33 6.43 8.79
C THR A 42 13.06 6.64 9.62
N ALA A 43 11.91 6.86 8.96
CA ALA A 43 10.62 6.97 9.63
C ALA A 43 10.18 5.68 10.31
N ASP A 44 9.34 5.82 11.34
CA ASP A 44 8.72 4.69 12.03
C ASP A 44 7.84 3.86 11.07
N PRO A 45 7.86 2.51 11.12
CA PRO A 45 7.06 1.68 10.22
C PRO A 45 5.55 1.92 10.27
N ASP A 46 5.00 2.27 11.43
CA ASP A 46 3.58 2.60 11.57
C ASP A 46 3.27 3.99 11.01
N ARG A 47 4.24 4.92 11.09
CA ARG A 47 4.14 6.20 10.38
C ARG A 47 4.12 6.00 8.87
N VAL A 48 5.03 5.19 8.32
CA VAL A 48 5.04 4.83 6.89
C VAL A 48 3.72 4.12 6.49
N ARG A 49 3.16 3.28 7.38
CA ARG A 49 1.84 2.66 7.16
C ARG A 49 0.71 3.68 7.08
N ALA A 50 0.72 4.72 7.92
CA ALA A 50 -0.30 5.76 7.90
C ALA A 50 -0.23 6.66 6.65
N LEU A 51 0.97 6.85 6.08
CA LEU A 51 1.16 7.57 4.82
C LEU A 51 0.57 6.80 3.62
N ARG A 52 0.59 5.46 3.66
CA ARG A 52 0.00 4.63 2.61
C ARG A 52 -1.52 4.81 2.57
N GLY A 53 -2.07 4.93 1.36
CA GLY A 53 -3.49 5.12 1.09
C GLY A 53 -3.95 6.58 1.16
N ARG A 54 -3.35 7.39 2.04
CA ARG A 54 -3.70 8.82 2.16
C ARG A 54 -2.79 9.73 1.35
N ASP A 55 -1.48 9.60 1.55
CA ASP A 55 -0.47 10.50 0.99
C ASP A 55 0.34 9.83 -0.12
N MET A 56 0.45 8.49 -0.09
CA MET A 56 1.05 7.70 -1.17
C MET A 56 0.29 6.40 -1.45
N ALA A 57 0.13 6.06 -2.72
CA ALA A 57 -0.57 4.86 -3.16
C ALA A 57 0.13 4.21 -4.37
N MET A 58 -0.09 2.91 -4.54
CA MET A 58 0.47 2.14 -5.66
C MET A 58 -0.62 1.32 -6.33
N ILE A 59 -0.67 1.38 -7.66
CA ILE A 59 -1.51 0.49 -8.48
C ILE A 59 -0.58 -0.56 -9.10
N PHE A 60 -0.79 -1.82 -8.75
CA PHE A 60 0.03 -2.93 -9.24
C PHE A 60 -0.29 -3.26 -10.70
N GLN A 61 0.70 -3.81 -11.42
CA GLN A 61 0.55 -4.15 -12.85
C GLN A 61 -0.51 -5.23 -13.10
N ASP A 62 -0.67 -6.17 -12.17
CA ASP A 62 -1.79 -7.11 -12.14
C ASP A 62 -2.74 -6.73 -10.99
N PRO A 63 -3.69 -5.80 -11.22
CA PRO A 63 -4.58 -5.34 -10.16
C PRO A 63 -5.59 -6.43 -9.74
N LEU A 64 -5.90 -7.39 -10.61
CA LEU A 64 -6.85 -8.48 -10.29
C LEU A 64 -6.29 -9.42 -9.22
N SER A 65 -4.97 -9.62 -9.21
CA SER A 65 -4.30 -10.40 -8.15
C SER A 65 -4.48 -9.82 -6.74
N SER A 66 -4.87 -8.55 -6.61
CA SER A 66 -5.07 -7.88 -5.32
C SER A 66 -6.45 -8.14 -4.71
N LEU A 67 -7.39 -8.71 -5.47
CA LEU A 67 -8.75 -8.98 -4.99
C LEU A 67 -8.89 -10.44 -4.54
N HIS A 68 -9.42 -10.62 -3.33
CA HIS A 68 -9.71 -11.95 -2.82
C HIS A 68 -11.06 -12.45 -3.38
N PRO A 69 -11.10 -13.57 -4.14
CA PRO A 69 -12.29 -13.97 -4.91
C PRO A 69 -13.48 -14.38 -4.04
N TYR A 70 -13.24 -14.79 -2.78
CA TYR A 70 -14.31 -15.14 -1.84
C TYR A 70 -15.02 -13.93 -1.20
N TYR A 71 -14.54 -12.70 -1.43
CA TYR A 71 -15.11 -11.50 -0.83
C TYR A 71 -15.60 -10.53 -1.89
N THR A 72 -16.75 -9.91 -1.63
CA THR A 72 -17.29 -8.88 -2.51
C THR A 72 -16.35 -7.67 -2.56
N VAL A 73 -16.35 -6.96 -3.70
CA VAL A 73 -15.58 -5.71 -3.87
C VAL A 73 -15.90 -4.72 -2.73
N GLY A 74 -17.18 -4.52 -2.42
CA GLY A 74 -17.59 -3.64 -1.32
C GLY A 74 -17.03 -4.05 0.04
N LYS A 75 -16.90 -5.35 0.35
CA LYS A 75 -16.31 -5.80 1.62
C LYS A 75 -14.82 -5.42 1.69
N GLN A 76 -14.10 -5.60 0.58
CA GLN A 76 -12.68 -5.29 0.50
C GLN A 76 -12.42 -3.77 0.58
N ILE A 77 -13.27 -2.95 -0.06
CA ILE A 77 -13.21 -1.48 0.07
C ILE A 77 -13.48 -1.04 1.51
N ILE A 78 -14.51 -1.60 2.16
CA ILE A 78 -14.83 -1.29 3.57
C ILE A 78 -13.68 -1.65 4.51
N GLU A 79 -13.04 -2.80 4.29
CA GLU A 79 -11.88 -3.25 5.07
C GLU A 79 -10.71 -2.28 4.92
N ALA A 80 -10.32 -1.98 3.68
CA ALA A 80 -9.26 -1.02 3.39
C ALA A 80 -9.55 0.35 4.02
N TYR A 81 -10.77 0.87 3.88
CA TYR A 81 -11.15 2.15 4.47
C TYR A 81 -10.96 2.16 5.99
N ARG A 82 -11.37 1.10 6.70
CA ARG A 82 -11.27 0.99 8.16
C ARG A 82 -9.85 0.76 8.67
N ILE A 83 -8.95 0.22 7.84
CA ILE A 83 -7.53 0.12 8.19
C ILE A 83 -6.88 1.51 8.25
N HIS A 84 -7.36 2.44 7.41
CA HIS A 84 -6.79 3.79 7.27
C HIS A 84 -7.60 4.89 7.98
N HIS A 85 -8.78 4.57 8.50
CA HIS A 85 -9.66 5.53 9.17
C HIS A 85 -10.32 4.90 10.40
N ASP A 86 -10.30 5.61 11.51
CA ASP A 86 -10.99 5.20 12.74
C ASP A 86 -12.50 5.49 12.63
N VAL A 87 -13.23 4.59 11.96
CA VAL A 87 -14.68 4.69 11.76
C VAL A 87 -15.38 3.35 11.98
N ASP A 88 -16.67 3.45 12.32
CA ASP A 88 -17.54 2.29 12.39
C ASP A 88 -17.83 1.67 11.00
N LYS A 89 -18.35 0.45 11.02
CA LYS A 89 -18.66 -0.30 9.78
C LYS A 89 -19.73 0.38 8.93
N LYS A 90 -20.67 1.09 9.56
CA LYS A 90 -21.78 1.77 8.87
C LYS A 90 -21.26 2.95 8.05
N THR A 91 -20.40 3.77 8.65
CA THR A 91 -19.75 4.92 7.99
C THR A 91 -18.85 4.46 6.87
N ALA A 92 -18.02 3.43 7.11
CA ALA A 92 -17.19 2.84 6.07
C ALA A 92 -18.00 2.28 4.89
N ARG A 93 -19.15 1.64 5.16
CA ARG A 93 -20.05 1.16 4.10
C ARG A 93 -20.62 2.30 3.27
N LYS A 94 -21.03 3.40 3.90
CA LYS A 94 -21.52 4.58 3.18
C LYS A 94 -20.44 5.12 2.24
N ARG A 95 -19.22 5.30 2.75
CA ARG A 95 -18.07 5.73 1.94
C ARG A 95 -17.74 4.78 0.80
N ALA A 96 -17.79 3.47 1.04
CA ALA A 96 -17.52 2.48 0.00
C ALA A 96 -18.55 2.52 -1.14
N VAL A 97 -19.81 2.85 -0.86
CA VAL A 97 -20.84 3.06 -1.91
C VAL A 97 -20.53 4.34 -2.68
N GLU A 98 -20.26 5.45 -1.98
CA GLU A 98 -19.88 6.73 -2.61
C GLU A 98 -18.65 6.63 -3.53
N MET A 99 -17.71 5.70 -3.25
CA MET A 99 -16.52 5.47 -4.07
C MET A 99 -16.79 4.67 -5.36
N LEU A 100 -17.94 4.02 -5.46
CA LEU A 100 -18.33 3.19 -6.60
C LEU A 100 -19.33 3.88 -7.53
N ASP A 101 -19.85 5.04 -7.11
CA ASP A 101 -20.68 5.94 -7.91
C ASP A 101 -19.80 6.86 -8.79
#